data_AF-A0A2U2NAQ0-F1
#
_entry.id   AF-A0A2U2NAQ0-F1
#
_cell.length_a   1.000
_cell.length_b   1.000
_cell.length_c   1.000
_cell.angle_alpha   90.00
_cell.angle_beta   90.00
_cell.angle_gamma   90.00
#
_symmetry.space_group_name_H-M   'P 1'
#
loop_
_entity.id
_entity.type
_entity.pdbx_description
1 polymer ?
#
loop_
_entity_poly.entity_id
_entity_poly.type
_entity_poly.pdbx_seq_one_letter_code
_entity_poly.pdbx_strand_id
1 'polypeptide(L)'
;MGTSKMRHIVEAAGGILYRWKAGCGPASETIDFTDHRSPDDSGTPLGGSASANPANHTDGTDAAPSSTGKTSPNDAVSGGKGGISPDGNVLDRIELCIVHRPKYDDWSWPKGKLDPNESARHAAVREIGEETGLPVALGPYLGDVSYPMSEEGSKHRHTKDLSSDTKHVQFWMVSAISPIDNLKRTKAFGPVHRADVGEIDEMVWLTPMEARKKLTHSTDKDMLALFVDRVQEGALEALPFLIVRHGKAEARKLWKGTDANRPITPRGAAAAYALNYELACFNPVRLTTSPWIRCMETLQTFSWQTGRPMVTLDALTEDAYARDPAAAWDCLLSEIEYMLARREPTAICMHRPVIGGMFEHLRELCASPTLGKRLIAKTPYMPTGTAMALFVIPGPDGPKIIDIQKVHPLVY
;
A
#
# COMPACT_ATOMS: atom_id res chain seq x y z
N MET A 1 24.61 43.56 -7.03
CA MET A 1 24.19 42.29 -7.66
C MET A 1 23.77 41.36 -6.53
N GLY A 2 22.47 41.22 -6.30
CA GLY A 2 21.96 40.30 -5.29
C GLY A 2 22.22 38.87 -5.75
N THR A 3 23.03 38.13 -4.99
CA THR A 3 23.15 36.69 -5.16
C THR A 3 21.78 36.08 -4.85
N SER A 4 21.08 35.61 -5.88
CA SER A 4 19.88 34.78 -5.71
C SER A 4 20.33 33.51 -4.98
N LYS A 5 20.24 33.51 -3.65
CA LYS A 5 20.53 32.33 -2.82
C LYS A 5 19.55 31.24 -3.26
N MET A 6 20.07 30.19 -3.89
CA MET A 6 19.26 29.07 -4.36
C MET A 6 18.64 28.42 -3.11
N ARG A 7 17.31 28.44 -3.03
CA ARG A 7 16.55 27.92 -1.88
C ARG A 7 16.72 26.41 -1.80
N HIS A 8 17.11 25.89 -0.64
CA HIS A 8 17.22 24.45 -0.44
C HIS A 8 15.88 23.88 0.03
N ILE A 9 15.41 22.81 -0.62
CA ILE A 9 14.26 22.04 -0.18
C ILE A 9 14.77 20.73 0.38
N VAL A 10 14.46 20.46 1.64
CA VAL A 10 14.70 19.17 2.28
C VAL A 10 13.45 18.33 2.08
N GLU A 11 13.54 17.32 1.23
CA GLU A 11 12.46 16.36 1.02
C GLU A 11 12.46 15.34 2.16
N ALA A 12 11.26 15.04 2.66
CA ALA A 12 11.01 14.09 3.72
C ALA A 12 9.70 13.34 3.46
N ALA A 13 9.52 12.22 4.14
CA ALA A 13 8.32 11.42 4.02
C ALA A 13 8.01 10.65 5.30
N GLY A 14 6.74 10.32 5.50
CA GLY A 14 6.27 9.58 6.66
C GLY A 14 4.82 9.17 6.52
N GLY A 15 4.17 8.91 7.65
CA GLY A 15 2.80 8.42 7.60
C GLY A 15 2.12 8.36 8.95
N ILE A 16 0.81 8.18 8.88
CA ILE A 16 -0.02 7.87 10.05
C ILE A 16 -0.21 6.35 10.05
N LEU A 17 0.60 5.69 10.85
CA LEU A 17 0.50 4.26 11.12
C LEU A 17 -0.69 4.00 12.04
N TYR A 18 -1.62 3.17 11.60
CA TYR A 18 -2.81 2.79 12.38
C TYR A 18 -2.91 1.28 12.59
N ARG A 19 -3.67 0.90 13.62
CA ARG A 19 -4.11 -0.47 13.88
C ARG A 19 -5.53 -0.50 14.41
N TRP A 20 -6.19 -1.64 14.30
CA TRP A 20 -7.43 -1.89 15.02
C TRP A 20 -7.14 -2.22 16.49
N LYS A 21 -8.00 -1.76 17.39
CA LYS A 21 -8.00 -2.26 18.77
C LYS A 21 -8.31 -3.75 18.79
N ALA A 22 -7.81 -4.44 19.81
CA ALA A 22 -8.06 -5.86 19.99
C ALA A 22 -9.57 -6.19 19.89
N GLY A 23 -9.91 -7.17 19.06
CA GLY A 23 -11.30 -7.58 18.82
C GLY A 23 -12.15 -6.62 17.99
N CYS A 24 -11.60 -5.50 17.52
CA CYS A 24 -12.33 -4.50 16.74
C CYS A 24 -12.05 -4.52 15.23
N GLY A 25 -11.00 -5.22 14.80
CA GLY A 25 -10.59 -5.33 13.40
C GLY A 25 -11.16 -6.56 12.67
N PRO A 26 -10.96 -6.65 11.35
CA PRO A 26 -11.27 -7.87 10.61
C PRO A 26 -10.44 -9.04 11.14
N ALA A 27 -11.01 -10.25 11.16
CA ALA A 27 -10.43 -11.44 11.79
C ALA A 27 -9.02 -11.83 11.28
N SER A 28 -8.58 -11.28 10.15
CA SER A 28 -7.27 -11.51 9.54
C SER A 28 -6.17 -10.51 9.94
N GLU A 29 -6.48 -9.46 10.73
CA GLU A 29 -5.55 -8.34 11.01
C GLU A 29 -5.03 -8.26 12.46
N THR A 30 -5.39 -9.21 13.34
CA THR A 30 -4.74 -9.33 14.65
C THR A 30 -3.31 -9.85 14.48
N ILE A 31 -2.39 -8.95 14.15
CA ILE A 31 -0.95 -9.18 14.26
C ILE A 31 -0.54 -8.75 15.66
N ASP A 32 -0.23 -9.73 16.51
CA ASP A 32 0.25 -9.48 17.87
C ASP A 32 1.71 -9.01 17.81
N PHE A 33 1.91 -7.69 17.78
CA PHE A 33 3.23 -7.09 17.99
C PHE A 33 3.39 -6.89 19.49
N THR A 34 3.97 -7.87 20.18
CA THR A 34 4.42 -7.67 21.55
C THR A 34 5.49 -6.58 21.55
N ASP A 35 5.22 -5.52 22.31
CA ASP A 35 6.08 -4.34 22.44
C ASP A 35 7.35 -4.73 23.22
N HIS A 36 8.33 -5.32 22.54
CA HIS A 36 9.58 -5.74 23.15
C HIS A 36 10.53 -4.55 23.27
N ARG A 37 10.29 -3.73 24.28
CA ARG A 37 11.37 -3.05 25.00
C ARG A 37 11.62 -3.78 26.30
N SER A 38 12.62 -4.64 26.31
CA SER A 38 13.29 -5.06 27.53
C SER A 38 14.78 -4.77 27.36
N PRO A 39 15.43 -4.13 28.33
CA PRO A 39 16.88 -4.03 28.34
C PRO A 39 17.48 -5.38 28.77
N ASP A 40 18.71 -5.60 28.29
CA ASP A 40 19.67 -6.63 28.67
C ASP A 40 19.82 -7.86 27.76
N ASP A 41 20.97 -7.81 27.09
CA ASP A 41 21.70 -8.84 26.37
C ASP A 41 22.40 -9.79 27.36
N SER A 42 22.29 -11.10 27.14
CA SER A 42 23.38 -12.04 27.39
C SER A 42 23.13 -13.36 26.66
N GLY A 43 23.90 -13.58 25.59
CA GLY A 43 23.81 -14.78 24.78
C GLY A 43 24.37 -16.04 25.45
N THR A 44 23.90 -17.21 25.01
CA THR A 44 24.72 -18.31 24.45
C THR A 44 23.83 -19.45 23.91
N PRO A 45 24.33 -20.29 22.98
CA PRO A 45 23.51 -21.08 22.06
C PRO A 45 23.37 -22.56 22.46
N LEU A 46 22.19 -23.13 22.19
CA LEU A 46 21.93 -24.58 22.09
C LEU A 46 20.90 -24.73 20.94
N GLY A 47 21.03 -25.57 19.92
CA GLY A 47 21.72 -26.85 19.84
C GLY A 47 20.68 -27.93 19.51
N GLY A 48 20.45 -28.17 18.21
CA GLY A 48 20.16 -29.50 17.64
C GLY A 48 18.83 -30.22 17.92
N SER A 49 18.18 -30.57 16.80
CA SER A 49 17.65 -31.91 16.46
C SER A 49 16.14 -32.05 16.23
N ALA A 50 15.88 -32.84 15.18
CA ALA A 50 14.62 -33.14 14.53
C ALA A 50 13.94 -34.40 15.11
N SER A 51 12.61 -34.46 15.00
CA SER A 51 11.81 -35.65 14.65
C SER A 51 10.33 -35.26 14.70
N ALA A 52 9.58 -35.35 13.61
CA ALA A 52 9.03 -36.55 12.96
C ALA A 52 7.57 -36.75 13.37
N ASN A 53 6.71 -36.61 12.36
CA ASN A 53 5.30 -36.97 12.33
C ASN A 53 5.13 -38.50 12.54
N PRO A 54 3.93 -38.98 12.89
CA PRO A 54 3.13 -39.58 11.81
C PRO A 54 1.63 -39.29 11.86
N ALA A 55 1.06 -39.45 10.67
CA ALA A 55 -0.34 -39.36 10.30
C ALA A 55 -1.26 -40.34 11.03
N ASN A 56 -2.56 -40.02 11.04
CA ASN A 56 -3.58 -41.06 10.95
C ASN A 56 -4.76 -40.60 10.08
N HIS A 57 -5.03 -41.37 9.04
CA HIS A 57 -6.24 -41.35 8.21
C HIS A 57 -7.38 -42.07 8.96
N THR A 58 -8.63 -41.69 8.72
CA THR A 58 -9.73 -42.61 8.37
C THR A 58 -10.97 -41.83 7.90
N ASP A 59 -11.54 -42.33 6.80
CA ASP A 59 -12.79 -41.93 6.15
C ASP A 59 -14.05 -42.45 6.86
N GLY A 60 -15.21 -41.88 6.51
CA GLY A 60 -16.55 -42.47 6.69
C GLY A 60 -17.62 -41.42 7.03
N THR A 61 -18.21 -40.75 6.05
CA THR A 61 -19.51 -41.05 5.38
C THR A 61 -20.79 -40.77 6.19
N ASP A 62 -21.61 -39.91 5.56
CA ASP A 62 -23.08 -39.95 5.40
C ASP A 62 -24.07 -39.27 6.37
N ALA A 63 -25.02 -38.62 5.68
CA ALA A 63 -26.44 -38.41 5.95
C ALA A 63 -26.91 -37.14 6.67
N ALA A 64 -27.49 -36.24 5.85
CA ALA A 64 -28.54 -35.31 6.22
C ALA A 64 -29.85 -36.04 6.62
N PRO A 65 -30.79 -35.34 7.28
CA PRO A 65 -31.98 -34.98 6.53
C PRO A 65 -32.52 -33.57 6.79
N SER A 66 -33.35 -33.17 5.83
CA SER A 66 -34.18 -31.98 5.71
C SER A 66 -35.27 -31.86 6.78
N SER A 67 -35.67 -30.62 7.08
CA SER A 67 -37.09 -30.33 7.33
C SER A 67 -37.44 -28.89 6.95
N THR A 68 -38.59 -28.80 6.30
CA THR A 68 -39.26 -27.64 5.72
C THR A 68 -40.19 -26.96 6.73
N GLY A 69 -40.28 -25.63 6.68
CA GLY A 69 -41.35 -24.87 7.34
C GLY A 69 -41.57 -23.50 6.69
N LYS A 70 -42.66 -23.38 5.91
CA LYS A 70 -43.19 -22.12 5.36
C LYS A 70 -44.15 -21.48 6.36
N THR A 71 -44.11 -20.15 6.51
CA THR A 71 -45.30 -19.26 6.52
C THR A 71 -44.89 -17.77 6.48
N SER A 72 -45.55 -17.00 5.61
CA SER A 72 -45.49 -15.53 5.43
C SER A 72 -46.64 -14.83 6.21
N PRO A 73 -46.98 -13.55 5.96
CA PRO A 73 -46.26 -12.29 6.21
C PRO A 73 -47.12 -11.26 7.02
N ASN A 74 -46.57 -10.06 7.22
CA ASN A 74 -47.17 -8.78 7.63
C ASN A 74 -46.83 -8.34 9.06
N ASP A 75 -46.01 -7.28 9.16
CA ASP A 75 -46.43 -6.08 9.89
C ASP A 75 -45.74 -4.84 9.31
N ALA A 76 -46.55 -3.80 9.15
CA ALA A 76 -46.22 -2.53 8.52
C ALA A 76 -45.26 -1.70 9.38
N VAL A 77 -44.24 -1.10 8.76
CA VAL A 77 -43.43 -0.06 9.40
C VAL A 77 -43.78 1.29 8.81
N SER A 78 -44.43 2.08 9.67
CA SER A 78 -44.63 3.51 9.58
C SER A 78 -43.29 4.25 9.50
N GLY A 79 -43.29 5.36 8.74
CA GLY A 79 -42.14 6.24 8.60
C GLY A 79 -41.65 6.83 9.91
N GLY A 80 -40.32 6.95 10.02
CA GLY A 80 -39.60 7.64 11.07
C GLY A 80 -38.23 8.09 10.55
N LYS A 81 -37.99 9.40 10.62
CA LYS A 81 -36.69 10.03 10.31
C LYS A 81 -35.63 9.58 11.32
N GLY A 82 -34.40 9.35 10.82
CA GLY A 82 -33.17 9.38 11.60
C GLY A 82 -32.90 8.16 12.48
N GLY A 83 -32.09 7.22 11.98
CA GLY A 83 -31.54 6.10 12.75
C GLY A 83 -30.02 6.11 12.72
N ILE A 84 -29.41 6.32 13.89
CA ILE A 84 -27.99 6.08 14.16
C ILE A 84 -27.75 4.57 14.13
N SER A 85 -26.74 4.11 13.39
CA SER A 85 -26.38 2.69 13.28
C SER A 85 -25.84 2.11 14.60
N PRO A 86 -25.93 0.79 14.84
CA PRO A 86 -25.63 0.15 16.14
C PRO A 86 -24.15 -0.01 16.47
N ASP A 87 -23.24 0.32 15.55
CA ASP A 87 -21.80 0.25 15.76
C ASP A 87 -21.26 1.64 16.07
N GLY A 88 -20.56 1.79 17.20
CA GLY A 88 -19.95 3.06 17.61
C GLY A 88 -19.01 3.65 16.56
N ASN A 89 -18.62 4.92 16.74
CA ASN A 89 -17.72 5.63 15.85
C ASN A 89 -16.45 4.80 15.55
N VAL A 90 -16.20 4.48 14.27
CA VAL A 90 -15.05 3.66 13.83
C VAL A 90 -13.70 4.20 14.32
N LEU A 91 -13.62 5.52 14.53
CA LEU A 91 -12.43 6.17 15.08
C LEU A 91 -12.10 5.70 16.50
N ASP A 92 -13.09 5.30 17.30
CA ASP A 92 -12.89 4.80 18.66
C ASP A 92 -12.37 3.36 18.67
N ARG A 93 -12.40 2.67 17.52
CA ARG A 93 -11.99 1.27 17.31
C ARG A 93 -10.58 1.14 16.73
N ILE A 94 -9.92 2.26 16.41
CA ILE A 94 -8.56 2.29 15.89
C ILE A 94 -7.62 3.05 16.83
N GLU A 95 -6.34 2.76 16.69
CA GLU A 95 -5.25 3.46 17.35
C GLU A 95 -4.22 3.91 16.33
N LEU A 96 -3.58 5.04 16.59
CA LEU A 96 -2.57 5.68 15.76
C LEU A 96 -1.25 5.71 16.52
N CYS A 97 -0.15 5.39 15.83
CA CYS A 97 1.19 5.40 16.39
C CYS A 97 1.77 6.82 16.35
N ILE A 98 2.19 7.34 17.50
CA ILE A 98 2.90 8.62 17.64
C ILE A 98 4.24 8.34 18.30
N VAL A 99 5.30 9.00 17.82
CA VAL A 99 6.66 8.89 18.36
C VAL A 99 7.04 10.16 19.11
N HIS A 100 7.86 10.00 20.15
CA HIS A 100 8.50 11.08 20.88
C HIS A 100 9.94 11.28 20.41
N ARG A 101 10.37 12.54 20.29
CA ARG A 101 11.75 12.90 19.91
C ARG A 101 12.43 13.65 21.04
N PRO A 102 13.42 13.05 21.75
CA PRO A 102 14.14 13.71 22.86
C PRO A 102 14.75 15.04 22.49
N LYS A 103 15.29 15.13 21.26
CA LYS A 103 15.97 16.33 20.76
C LYS A 103 15.09 17.59 20.78
N TYR A 104 13.79 17.42 20.58
CA TYR A 104 12.83 18.53 20.50
C TYR A 104 11.82 18.52 21.64
N ASP A 105 11.78 17.44 22.45
CA ASP A 105 10.76 17.17 23.45
C ASP A 105 9.34 17.31 22.86
N ASP A 106 9.13 16.64 21.72
CA ASP A 106 7.90 16.74 20.95
C ASP A 106 7.32 15.39 20.53
N TRP A 107 6.00 15.40 20.28
CA TRP A 107 5.25 14.25 19.82
C TRP A 107 4.76 14.52 18.40
N SER A 108 5.15 13.67 17.46
CA SER A 108 4.80 13.80 16.04
C SER A 108 4.49 12.45 15.39
N TRP A 109 3.97 12.51 14.17
CA TRP A 109 3.95 11.34 13.29
C TRP A 109 5.36 10.91 12.91
N PRO A 110 5.59 9.60 12.70
CA PRO A 110 6.88 9.11 12.25
C PRO A 110 7.19 9.59 10.82
N LYS A 111 8.39 10.11 10.62
CA LYS A 111 8.86 10.71 9.35
C LYS A 111 10.35 11.02 9.39
N GLY A 112 11.01 10.94 8.24
CA GLY A 112 12.37 11.41 8.09
C GLY A 112 12.73 11.80 6.67
N LYS A 113 14.02 12.07 6.45
CA LYS A 113 14.51 12.67 5.21
C LYS A 113 14.69 11.58 4.15
N LEU A 114 14.49 11.94 2.89
CA LEU A 114 14.86 11.04 1.81
C LEU A 114 16.38 10.85 1.78
N ASP A 115 16.80 9.61 1.62
CA ASP A 115 18.18 9.29 1.28
C ASP A 115 18.50 9.70 -0.16
N PRO A 116 19.80 9.86 -0.50
CA PRO A 116 20.21 10.03 -1.88
C PRO A 116 19.61 8.92 -2.73
N ASN A 117 18.97 9.31 -3.83
CA ASN A 117 18.38 8.40 -4.79
C ASN A 117 17.19 7.57 -4.28
N GLU A 118 16.48 8.08 -3.27
CA GLU A 118 15.29 7.47 -2.70
C GLU A 118 14.02 8.21 -3.15
N SER A 119 12.90 7.48 -3.27
CA SER A 119 11.59 8.09 -3.50
C SER A 119 10.90 8.39 -2.18
N ALA A 120 10.00 9.37 -2.16
CA ALA A 120 9.25 9.70 -0.94
C ALA A 120 8.43 8.51 -0.41
N ARG A 121 7.91 7.64 -1.29
CA ARG A 121 7.18 6.45 -0.84
C ARG A 121 8.09 5.41 -0.19
N HIS A 122 9.31 5.26 -0.71
CA HIS A 122 10.29 4.35 -0.14
C HIS A 122 10.76 4.87 1.22
N ALA A 123 11.11 6.16 1.28
CA ALA A 123 11.45 6.86 2.52
C ALA A 123 10.33 6.73 3.56
N ALA A 124 9.06 6.95 3.20
CA ALA A 124 7.96 6.82 4.15
C ALA A 124 7.93 5.43 4.82
N VAL A 125 8.07 4.35 4.06
CA VAL A 125 8.05 2.99 4.62
C VAL A 125 9.31 2.72 5.45
N ARG A 126 10.48 3.17 4.98
CA ARG A 126 11.75 3.02 5.68
C ARG A 126 11.66 3.75 7.03
N GLU A 127 11.47 5.07 7.01
CA GLU A 127 11.42 5.95 8.18
C GLU A 127 10.42 5.49 9.24
N ILE A 128 9.20 5.12 8.83
CA ILE A 128 8.22 4.57 9.78
C ILE A 128 8.73 3.27 10.40
N GLY A 129 9.38 2.40 9.63
CA GLY A 129 9.99 1.18 10.14
C GLY A 129 11.20 1.43 11.05
N GLU A 130 12.01 2.44 10.78
CA GLU A 130 13.16 2.82 11.62
C GLU A 130 12.68 3.32 12.99
N GLU A 131 11.78 4.31 12.98
CA GLU A 131 11.30 5.01 14.18
C GLU A 131 10.36 4.14 15.03
N THR A 132 9.45 3.39 14.40
CA THR A 132 8.47 2.55 15.14
C THR A 132 8.94 1.11 15.33
N GLY A 133 9.80 0.60 14.46
CA GLY A 133 10.25 -0.80 14.48
C GLY A 133 9.29 -1.77 13.86
N LEU A 134 8.17 -1.27 13.33
CA LEU A 134 7.14 -2.09 12.75
C LEU A 134 7.35 -2.14 11.23
N PRO A 135 7.34 -3.34 10.63
CA PRO A 135 7.32 -3.43 9.19
C PRO A 135 5.94 -2.99 8.69
N VAL A 136 5.93 -2.08 7.72
CA VAL A 136 4.70 -1.46 7.24
C VAL A 136 4.53 -1.52 5.72
N ALA A 137 3.30 -1.30 5.26
CA ALA A 137 2.95 -1.06 3.87
C ALA A 137 2.08 0.20 3.73
N LEU A 138 2.22 0.87 2.58
CA LEU A 138 1.49 2.08 2.28
C LEU A 138 0.02 1.80 1.92
N GLY A 139 -0.85 2.60 2.52
CA GLY A 139 -2.24 2.80 2.17
C GLY A 139 -2.47 4.02 1.27
N PRO A 140 -3.69 4.56 1.24
CA PRO A 140 -4.01 5.79 0.55
C PRO A 140 -3.13 6.97 0.96
N TYR A 141 -2.81 7.83 0.00
CA TYR A 141 -2.03 9.03 0.25
C TYR A 141 -2.89 10.10 0.95
N LEU A 142 -2.30 10.76 1.95
CA LEU A 142 -2.98 11.78 2.77
C LEU A 142 -2.80 13.17 2.18
N GLY A 143 -1.55 13.64 2.08
CA GLY A 143 -1.23 15.01 1.71
C GLY A 143 0.23 15.34 1.95
N ASP A 144 0.58 16.57 1.58
CA ASP A 144 1.91 17.13 1.79
C ASP A 144 1.85 18.30 2.78
N VAL A 145 2.95 18.52 3.50
CA VAL A 145 3.16 19.69 4.37
C VAL A 145 4.50 20.32 4.02
N SER A 146 4.52 21.65 3.83
CA SER A 146 5.74 22.43 3.69
C SER A 146 5.86 23.48 4.79
N TYR A 147 7.02 23.55 5.44
CA TYR A 147 7.31 24.57 6.46
C TYR A 147 8.79 24.99 6.42
N PRO A 148 9.13 26.22 6.87
CA PRO A 148 10.51 26.66 7.02
C PRO A 148 11.32 25.72 7.90
N MET A 149 12.54 25.39 7.50
CA MET A 149 13.39 24.46 8.25
C MET A 149 13.75 24.98 9.65
N SER A 150 13.78 26.30 9.82
CA SER A 150 13.96 26.97 11.12
C SER A 150 12.82 26.74 12.11
N GLU A 151 11.67 26.24 11.66
CA GLU A 151 10.49 25.97 12.49
C GLU A 151 10.33 24.50 12.86
N GLU A 152 11.32 23.65 12.58
CA GLU A 152 11.36 22.28 13.11
C GLU A 152 11.43 22.33 14.65
N GLY A 153 10.53 21.61 15.31
CA GLY A 153 10.34 21.67 16.76
C GLY A 153 9.45 22.83 17.26
N SER A 154 9.06 23.79 16.40
CA SER A 154 8.12 24.85 16.78
C SER A 154 6.67 24.36 16.78
N LYS A 155 5.93 24.63 17.88
CA LYS A 155 4.49 24.34 18.01
C LYS A 155 3.64 24.98 16.91
N HIS A 156 4.03 26.17 16.47
CA HIS A 156 3.37 26.92 15.41
C HIS A 156 4.31 26.98 14.20
N ARG A 157 3.88 26.37 13.10
CA ARG A 157 4.61 26.41 11.84
C ARG A 157 3.86 27.31 10.85
N HIS A 158 4.56 28.28 10.29
CA HIS A 158 4.04 29.21 9.31
C HIS A 158 4.34 28.68 7.90
N THR A 159 3.33 28.07 7.29
CA THR A 159 3.42 27.51 5.93
C THR A 159 3.39 28.57 4.81
N LYS A 160 3.25 29.87 5.16
CA LYS A 160 3.08 30.98 4.21
C LYS A 160 4.35 31.79 3.93
N ASP A 161 5.35 31.75 4.82
CA ASP A 161 6.63 32.43 4.62
C ASP A 161 7.72 31.43 4.21
N LEU A 162 7.72 31.04 2.93
CA LEU A 162 8.68 30.09 2.35
C LEU A 162 9.88 30.83 1.71
N SER A 163 10.29 31.95 2.32
CA SER A 163 11.42 32.75 1.86
C SER A 163 12.79 32.16 2.24
N SER A 164 12.81 31.22 3.18
CA SER A 164 13.99 30.50 3.70
C SER A 164 14.08 29.05 3.19
N ASP A 165 15.08 28.28 3.65
CA ASP A 165 15.17 26.84 3.36
C ASP A 165 13.94 26.12 3.93
N THR A 166 13.35 25.22 3.14
CA THR A 166 12.06 24.61 3.46
C THR A 166 12.19 23.10 3.62
N LYS A 167 11.35 22.53 4.47
CA LYS A 167 11.14 21.09 4.56
C LYS A 167 9.78 20.77 3.95
N HIS A 168 9.77 19.86 3.00
CA HIS A 168 8.58 19.34 2.34
C HIS A 168 8.41 17.88 2.77
N VAL A 169 7.24 17.53 3.31
CA VAL A 169 6.97 16.20 3.87
C VAL A 169 5.73 15.61 3.22
N GLN A 170 5.86 14.42 2.67
CA GLN A 170 4.74 13.66 2.09
C GLN A 170 4.22 12.61 3.08
N PHE A 171 2.90 12.48 3.22
CA PHE A 171 2.27 11.57 4.18
C PHE A 171 1.32 10.55 3.55
N TRP A 172 1.34 9.34 4.10
CA TRP A 172 0.43 8.24 3.76
C TRP A 172 -0.33 7.73 4.98
N MET A 173 -1.50 7.12 4.76
CA MET A 173 -2.04 6.14 5.71
C MET A 173 -1.18 4.88 5.63
N VAL A 174 -0.90 4.26 6.76
CA VAL A 174 0.04 3.13 6.81
C VAL A 174 -0.48 2.06 7.75
N SER A 175 -0.34 0.79 7.36
CA SER A 175 -0.67 -0.35 8.20
C SER A 175 0.53 -1.27 8.37
N ALA A 176 0.60 -1.95 9.50
CA ALA A 176 1.63 -2.94 9.76
C ALA A 176 1.40 -4.20 8.91
N ILE A 177 2.50 -4.84 8.49
CA ILE A 177 2.47 -6.11 7.75
C ILE A 177 2.98 -7.25 8.63
N SER A 178 2.58 -8.48 8.32
CA SER A 178 3.00 -9.64 9.11
C SER A 178 4.54 -9.80 9.07
N PRO A 179 5.16 -10.34 10.14
CA PRO A 179 6.58 -10.67 10.13
C PRO A 179 6.99 -11.60 8.97
N ILE A 180 6.09 -12.51 8.57
CA ILE A 180 6.31 -13.43 7.44
C ILE A 180 6.35 -12.68 6.12
N ASP A 181 5.39 -11.78 5.89
CA ASP A 181 5.39 -10.96 4.68
C ASP A 181 6.59 -10.03 4.64
N ASN A 182 6.97 -9.46 5.78
CA ASN A 182 8.17 -8.64 5.87
C ASN A 182 9.42 -9.44 5.51
N LEU A 183 9.60 -10.64 6.08
CA LEU A 183 10.75 -11.52 5.78
C LEU A 183 10.85 -11.84 4.28
N LYS A 184 9.72 -12.10 3.63
CA LYS A 184 9.67 -12.31 2.17
C LYS A 184 10.01 -11.04 1.42
N ARG A 185 9.52 -9.89 1.87
CA ARG A 185 9.66 -8.60 1.19
C ARG A 185 11.05 -7.97 1.33
N THR A 186 11.79 -8.25 2.40
CA THR A 186 13.05 -7.54 2.76
C THR A 186 14.04 -7.45 1.60
N LYS A 187 14.23 -8.50 0.79
CA LYS A 187 15.17 -8.47 -0.34
C LYS A 187 14.76 -7.51 -1.46
N ALA A 188 13.45 -7.33 -1.67
CA ALA A 188 12.92 -6.43 -2.69
C ALA A 188 12.83 -4.98 -2.18
N PHE A 189 12.66 -4.79 -0.88
CA PHE A 189 12.56 -3.46 -0.25
C PHE A 189 13.94 -2.87 0.09
N GLY A 190 14.84 -3.66 0.69
CA GLY A 190 16.08 -3.18 1.27
C GLY A 190 16.08 -3.27 2.81
N PRO A 191 17.22 -2.96 3.44
CA PRO A 191 17.35 -2.96 4.89
C PRO A 191 16.59 -1.79 5.52
N VAL A 192 16.11 -1.99 6.75
CA VAL A 192 15.54 -0.97 7.62
C VAL A 192 16.20 -1.10 8.98
N HIS A 193 16.81 -0.04 9.48
CA HIS A 193 17.57 -0.05 10.72
C HIS A 193 16.78 0.68 11.80
N ARG A 194 16.79 0.19 13.04
CA ARG A 194 16.07 0.89 14.12
C ARG A 194 16.74 2.24 14.39
N ALA A 195 15.93 3.27 14.57
CA ALA A 195 16.39 4.56 15.06
C ALA A 195 17.07 4.41 16.42
N ASP A 196 18.04 5.26 16.72
CA ASP A 196 18.69 5.27 18.02
C ASP A 196 17.79 5.92 19.09
N VAL A 197 18.11 5.68 20.36
CA VAL A 197 17.36 6.25 21.50
C VAL A 197 17.50 7.78 21.57
N GLY A 198 18.52 8.37 20.93
CA GLY A 198 18.67 9.83 20.86
C GLY A 198 17.72 10.50 19.87
N GLU A 199 17.27 9.75 18.87
CA GLU A 199 16.31 10.15 17.86
C GLU A 199 14.88 9.86 18.30
N ILE A 200 14.58 8.61 18.67
CA ILE A 200 13.27 8.17 19.18
C ILE A 200 13.43 7.40 20.48
N ASP A 201 12.95 7.97 21.58
CA ASP A 201 12.97 7.34 22.90
C ASP A 201 11.63 6.75 23.31
N GLU A 202 10.50 7.10 22.70
CA GLU A 202 9.18 6.54 23.03
C GLU A 202 8.25 6.43 21.81
N MET A 203 7.36 5.44 21.84
CA MET A 203 6.23 5.33 20.92
C MET A 203 4.96 4.99 21.70
N VAL A 204 3.82 5.57 21.29
CA VAL A 204 2.52 5.32 21.92
C VAL A 204 1.45 5.09 20.88
N TRP A 205 0.47 4.27 21.24
CA TRP A 205 -0.73 4.01 20.45
C TRP A 205 -1.91 4.72 21.10
N LEU A 206 -2.58 5.59 20.35
CA LEU A 206 -3.65 6.45 20.87
C LEU A 206 -4.84 6.49 19.92
N THR A 207 -6.06 6.65 20.44
CA THR A 207 -7.21 6.95 19.57
C THR A 207 -6.99 8.25 18.80
N PRO A 208 -7.67 8.48 17.66
CA PRO A 208 -7.60 9.75 16.93
C PRO A 208 -7.89 10.98 17.82
N MET A 209 -8.82 10.87 18.77
CA MET A 209 -9.11 11.96 19.71
C MET A 209 -7.93 12.25 20.66
N GLU A 210 -7.31 11.22 21.21
CA GLU A 210 -6.15 11.35 22.11
C GLU A 210 -4.92 11.83 21.35
N ALA A 211 -4.69 11.30 20.15
CA ALA A 211 -3.64 11.73 19.23
C ALA A 211 -3.73 13.24 18.97
N ARG A 212 -4.93 13.76 18.67
CA ARG A 212 -5.14 15.20 18.46
C ARG A 212 -4.70 16.07 19.64
N LYS A 213 -4.85 15.56 20.87
CA LYS A 213 -4.42 16.24 22.11
C LYS A 213 -2.92 16.12 22.34
N LYS A 214 -2.33 14.95 22.01
CA LYS A 214 -0.92 14.64 22.26
C LYS A 214 0.03 15.29 21.26
N LEU A 215 -0.34 15.40 19.98
CA LEU A 215 0.50 15.99 18.94
C LEU A 215 0.92 17.43 19.28
N THR A 216 2.22 17.69 19.21
CA THR A 216 2.80 18.99 19.54
C THR A 216 2.50 20.04 18.46
N HIS A 217 2.58 19.66 17.18
CA HIS A 217 2.55 20.59 16.04
C HIS A 217 1.16 20.70 15.42
N SER A 218 0.77 21.92 15.01
CA SER A 218 -0.50 22.14 14.31
C SER A 218 -0.58 21.39 12.98
N THR A 219 0.52 21.33 12.23
CA THR A 219 0.58 20.64 10.93
C THR A 219 0.26 19.15 11.04
N ASP A 220 0.67 18.51 12.14
CA ASP A 220 0.41 17.09 12.35
C ASP A 220 -1.07 16.86 12.70
N LYS A 221 -1.72 17.84 13.34
CA LYS A 221 -3.17 17.83 13.60
C LYS A 221 -4.00 18.08 12.33
N ASP A 222 -3.44 18.83 11.38
CA ASP A 222 -4.04 19.00 10.06
C ASP A 222 -3.95 17.69 9.25
N MET A 223 -2.81 16.99 9.30
CA MET A 223 -2.69 15.64 8.71
C MET A 223 -3.64 14.62 9.36
N LEU A 224 -3.86 14.72 10.67
CA LEU A 224 -4.87 13.91 11.34
C LEU A 224 -6.28 14.17 10.82
N ALA A 225 -6.62 15.41 10.46
CA ALA A 225 -7.93 15.72 9.88
C ALA A 225 -8.09 15.03 8.51
N LEU A 226 -7.06 15.09 7.66
CA LEU A 226 -7.06 14.36 6.38
C LEU A 226 -7.19 12.84 6.58
N PHE A 227 -6.53 12.28 7.61
CA PHE A 227 -6.68 10.87 7.95
C PHE A 227 -8.13 10.53 8.33
N VAL A 228 -8.77 11.36 9.16
CA VAL A 228 -10.17 11.17 9.53
C VAL A 228 -11.09 11.23 8.30
N ASP A 229 -10.87 12.17 7.39
CA ASP A 229 -11.62 12.27 6.14
C ASP A 229 -11.46 10.97 5.32
N ARG A 230 -10.25 10.44 5.18
CA ARG A 230 -10.00 9.16 4.50
C ARG A 230 -10.69 7.98 5.19
N VAL A 231 -10.70 7.94 6.52
CA VAL A 231 -11.43 6.89 7.26
C VAL A 231 -12.93 6.93 6.94
N GLN A 232 -13.52 8.13 6.86
CA GLN A 232 -14.93 8.30 6.47
C GLN A 232 -15.21 7.88 5.02
N GLU A 233 -14.20 7.97 4.14
CA GLU A 233 -14.24 7.46 2.77
C GLU A 233 -14.07 5.92 2.67
N GLY A 234 -13.88 5.22 3.79
CA GLY A 234 -13.71 3.76 3.85
C GLY A 234 -12.26 3.29 3.75
N ALA A 235 -11.27 4.18 3.87
CA ALA A 235 -9.86 3.86 3.62
C ALA A 235 -9.24 2.80 4.53
N LEU A 236 -9.84 2.49 5.69
CA LEU A 236 -9.38 1.40 6.56
C LEU A 236 -9.53 0.02 5.92
N GLU A 237 -10.45 -0.13 4.96
CA GLU A 237 -10.66 -1.39 4.24
C GLU A 237 -9.91 -1.46 2.90
N ALA A 238 -9.20 -0.39 2.54
CA ALA A 238 -8.60 -0.25 1.23
C ALA A 238 -7.37 -1.14 1.05
N LEU A 239 -7.32 -1.85 -0.07
CA LEU A 239 -6.19 -2.70 -0.45
C LEU A 239 -5.55 -2.19 -1.75
N PRO A 240 -4.20 -2.23 -1.85
CA PRO A 240 -3.52 -1.82 -3.06
C PRO A 240 -3.58 -2.90 -4.14
N PHE A 241 -4.15 -2.52 -5.29
CA PHE A 241 -4.11 -3.25 -6.55
C PHE A 241 -3.17 -2.54 -7.53
N LEU A 242 -2.01 -3.12 -7.81
CA LEU A 242 -0.94 -2.52 -8.59
C LEU A 242 -1.02 -2.97 -10.05
N ILE A 243 -1.39 -2.07 -10.95
CA ILE A 243 -1.29 -2.32 -12.40
C ILE A 243 0.12 -1.95 -12.84
N VAL A 244 0.88 -2.92 -13.33
CA VAL A 244 2.26 -2.77 -13.80
C VAL A 244 2.27 -2.85 -15.33
N ARG A 245 2.83 -1.84 -15.99
CA ARG A 245 3.10 -1.92 -17.43
C ARG A 245 4.46 -2.55 -17.63
N HIS A 246 4.55 -3.56 -18.49
CA HIS A 246 5.80 -4.24 -18.77
C HIS A 246 6.95 -3.27 -19.13
N GLY A 247 8.18 -3.67 -18.80
CA GLY A 247 9.41 -2.95 -19.08
C GLY A 247 9.62 -2.72 -20.59
N LYS A 248 10.57 -1.85 -20.93
CA LYS A 248 10.91 -1.58 -22.34
C LYS A 248 11.35 -2.88 -23.02
N ALA A 249 10.58 -3.32 -24.02
CA ALA A 249 10.82 -4.53 -24.79
C ALA A 249 11.55 -4.30 -26.11
N GLU A 250 12.12 -5.36 -26.66
CA GLU A 250 12.71 -5.35 -28.00
C GLU A 250 11.73 -4.78 -29.03
N ALA A 251 12.26 -4.13 -30.07
CA ALA A 251 11.42 -3.53 -31.09
C ALA A 251 10.73 -4.62 -31.92
N ARG A 252 9.40 -4.49 -32.12
CA ARG A 252 8.60 -5.41 -32.96
C ARG A 252 9.28 -5.75 -34.30
N LYS A 253 9.84 -4.74 -34.97
CA LYS A 253 10.47 -4.85 -36.29
C LYS A 253 11.82 -5.59 -36.30
N LEU A 254 12.51 -5.62 -35.16
CA LEU A 254 13.86 -6.21 -35.05
C LEU A 254 13.82 -7.63 -34.48
N TRP A 255 12.75 -7.97 -33.74
CA TRP A 255 12.58 -9.29 -33.15
C TRP A 255 12.18 -10.33 -34.20
N LYS A 256 12.93 -11.44 -34.25
CA LYS A 256 12.75 -12.52 -35.24
C LYS A 256 11.89 -13.69 -34.73
N GLY A 257 11.53 -13.70 -33.44
CA GLY A 257 10.65 -14.69 -32.84
C GLY A 257 9.18 -14.28 -32.86
N THR A 258 8.34 -15.02 -32.13
CA THR A 258 6.93 -14.66 -31.92
C THR A 258 6.79 -13.44 -31.00
N ASP A 259 5.71 -12.67 -31.12
CA ASP A 259 5.48 -11.51 -30.23
C ASP A 259 5.35 -11.96 -28.75
N ALA A 260 4.76 -13.13 -28.51
CA ALA A 260 4.64 -13.74 -27.18
C ALA A 260 6.01 -13.94 -26.50
N ASN A 261 7.03 -14.35 -27.27
CA ASN A 261 8.36 -14.63 -26.74
C ASN A 261 9.30 -13.41 -26.77
N ARG A 262 8.81 -12.22 -27.11
CA ARG A 262 9.65 -11.03 -27.20
C ARG A 262 10.06 -10.54 -25.80
N PRO A 263 11.37 -10.46 -25.51
CA PRO A 263 11.85 -10.11 -24.18
C PRO A 263 11.91 -8.61 -23.92
N ILE A 264 12.11 -8.26 -22.65
CA ILE A 264 12.55 -6.93 -22.26
C ILE A 264 14.00 -6.68 -22.70
N THR A 265 14.30 -5.43 -23.06
CA THR A 265 15.67 -4.97 -23.32
C THR A 265 16.47 -4.92 -22.02
N PRO A 266 17.82 -4.86 -22.06
CA PRO A 266 18.63 -4.64 -20.85
C PRO A 266 18.22 -3.40 -20.04
N ARG A 267 17.84 -2.30 -20.70
CA ARG A 267 17.29 -1.11 -20.02
C ARG A 267 15.92 -1.36 -19.41
N GLY A 268 15.10 -2.20 -20.05
CA GLY A 268 13.82 -2.66 -19.52
C GLY A 268 14.01 -3.49 -18.25
N ALA A 269 15.03 -4.36 -18.22
CA ALA A 269 15.38 -5.15 -17.05
C ALA A 269 15.89 -4.27 -15.89
N ALA A 270 16.75 -3.28 -16.17
CA ALA A 270 17.18 -2.32 -15.15
C ALA A 270 16.00 -1.52 -14.55
N ALA A 271 15.09 -1.04 -15.40
CA ALA A 271 13.88 -0.34 -14.94
C ALA A 271 12.95 -1.26 -14.13
N ALA A 272 12.77 -2.50 -14.55
CA ALA A 272 11.99 -3.50 -13.81
C ALA A 272 12.62 -3.78 -12.43
N TYR A 273 13.93 -3.97 -12.37
CA TYR A 273 14.66 -4.16 -11.12
C TYR A 273 14.49 -2.97 -10.16
N ALA A 274 14.65 -1.73 -10.66
CA ALA A 274 14.45 -0.53 -9.86
C ALA A 274 13.00 -0.37 -9.39
N LEU A 275 12.02 -0.82 -10.18
CA LEU A 275 10.61 -0.77 -9.81
C LEU A 275 10.29 -1.68 -8.59
N ASN A 276 11.10 -2.71 -8.33
CA ASN A 276 10.87 -3.63 -7.21
C ASN A 276 10.82 -2.93 -5.85
N TYR A 277 11.73 -1.98 -5.61
CA TYR A 277 11.78 -1.17 -4.39
C TYR A 277 10.46 -0.42 -4.17
N GLU A 278 9.93 0.14 -5.25
CA GLU A 278 8.70 0.92 -5.23
C GLU A 278 7.46 0.03 -5.05
N LEU A 279 7.41 -1.14 -5.69
CA LEU A 279 6.33 -2.12 -5.51
C LEU A 279 6.32 -2.68 -4.09
N ALA A 280 7.50 -2.91 -3.51
CA ALA A 280 7.64 -3.42 -2.15
C ALA A 280 7.04 -2.47 -1.10
N CYS A 281 6.91 -1.17 -1.39
CA CYS A 281 6.25 -0.21 -0.49
C CYS A 281 4.77 -0.57 -0.21
N PHE A 282 4.12 -1.31 -1.11
CA PHE A 282 2.70 -1.69 -1.02
C PHE A 282 2.49 -3.17 -0.62
N ASN A 283 3.56 -3.91 -0.33
CA ASN A 283 3.54 -5.33 0.04
C ASN A 283 2.62 -6.23 -0.84
N PRO A 284 2.76 -6.23 -2.19
CA PRO A 284 1.98 -7.15 -3.01
C PRO A 284 2.33 -8.60 -2.66
N VAL A 285 1.31 -9.35 -2.23
CA VAL A 285 1.42 -10.74 -1.79
C VAL A 285 1.00 -11.75 -2.84
N ARG A 286 0.25 -11.29 -3.85
CA ARG A 286 -0.14 -12.03 -5.05
C ARG A 286 0.44 -11.35 -6.29
N LEU A 287 1.03 -12.14 -7.18
CA LEU A 287 1.59 -11.68 -8.44
C LEU A 287 0.86 -12.35 -9.61
N THR A 288 0.33 -11.54 -10.52
CA THR A 288 -0.31 -12.00 -11.75
C THR A 288 0.30 -11.31 -12.96
N THR A 289 0.21 -11.94 -14.12
CA THR A 289 0.86 -11.41 -15.33
C THR A 289 0.25 -12.00 -16.59
N SER A 290 0.26 -11.26 -17.69
CA SER A 290 0.09 -11.90 -19.00
C SER A 290 1.21 -12.94 -19.22
N PRO A 291 0.94 -14.07 -19.89
CA PRO A 291 1.94 -15.12 -20.16
C PRO A 291 3.07 -14.68 -21.11
N TRP A 292 2.96 -13.52 -21.77
CA TRP A 292 3.99 -13.05 -22.68
C TRP A 292 5.28 -12.65 -21.94
N ILE A 293 6.43 -13.05 -22.50
CA ILE A 293 7.75 -13.01 -21.83
C ILE A 293 8.08 -11.63 -21.28
N ARG A 294 7.86 -10.55 -22.04
CA ARG A 294 8.09 -9.19 -21.55
C ARG A 294 7.33 -8.84 -20.25
N CYS A 295 6.13 -9.37 -20.05
CA CYS A 295 5.36 -9.15 -18.83
C CYS A 295 5.94 -9.97 -17.68
N MET A 296 6.22 -11.25 -17.93
CA MET A 296 6.84 -12.14 -16.95
C MET A 296 8.20 -11.62 -16.48
N GLU A 297 9.10 -11.27 -17.40
CA GLU A 297 10.44 -10.75 -17.09
C GLU A 297 10.39 -9.44 -16.28
N THR A 298 9.32 -8.66 -16.40
CA THR A 298 9.16 -7.42 -15.62
C THR A 298 8.94 -7.69 -14.14
N LEU A 299 8.26 -8.78 -13.76
CA LEU A 299 8.01 -9.15 -12.37
C LEU A 299 8.88 -10.30 -11.87
N GLN A 300 9.64 -10.96 -12.74
CA GLN A 300 10.42 -12.16 -12.42
C GLN A 300 11.38 -11.95 -11.25
N THR A 301 12.11 -10.83 -11.21
CA THR A 301 13.04 -10.57 -10.11
C THR A 301 12.32 -10.29 -8.80
N PHE A 302 11.19 -9.57 -8.83
CA PHE A 302 10.36 -9.34 -7.64
C PHE A 302 9.79 -10.66 -7.10
N SER A 303 9.28 -11.51 -7.99
CA SER A 303 8.81 -12.86 -7.69
C SER A 303 9.90 -13.70 -7.02
N TRP A 304 11.11 -13.68 -7.57
CA TRP A 304 12.26 -14.40 -7.00
C TRP A 304 12.69 -13.86 -5.63
N GLN A 305 12.81 -12.52 -5.49
CA GLN A 305 13.20 -11.88 -4.22
C GLN A 305 12.19 -12.17 -3.10
N THR A 306 10.90 -12.21 -3.43
CA THR A 306 9.81 -12.40 -2.46
C THR A 306 9.37 -13.85 -2.28
N GLY A 307 9.85 -14.76 -3.13
CA GLY A 307 9.38 -16.15 -3.15
C GLY A 307 7.89 -16.29 -3.49
N ARG A 308 7.30 -15.29 -4.17
CA ARG A 308 5.88 -15.29 -4.54
C ARG A 308 5.74 -15.74 -5.99
N PRO A 309 4.99 -16.83 -6.28
CA PRO A 309 4.84 -17.31 -7.64
C PRO A 309 4.01 -16.33 -8.48
N MET A 310 4.28 -16.31 -9.79
CA MET A 310 3.47 -15.56 -10.74
C MET A 310 2.37 -16.44 -11.32
N VAL A 311 1.12 -15.96 -11.28
CA VAL A 311 -0.02 -16.59 -11.94
C VAL A 311 -0.21 -15.97 -13.32
N THR A 312 -0.21 -16.79 -14.37
CA THR A 312 -0.38 -16.33 -15.75
C THR A 312 -1.86 -16.22 -16.12
N LEU A 313 -2.23 -15.13 -16.78
CA LEU A 313 -3.60 -14.81 -17.19
C LEU A 313 -3.69 -14.65 -18.71
N ASP A 314 -4.10 -15.71 -19.41
CA ASP A 314 -4.12 -15.77 -20.88
C ASP A 314 -5.08 -14.74 -21.51
N ALA A 315 -6.17 -14.43 -20.82
CA ALA A 315 -7.16 -13.43 -21.22
C ALA A 315 -6.55 -12.02 -21.34
N LEU A 316 -5.40 -11.76 -20.71
CA LEU A 316 -4.76 -10.44 -20.67
C LEU A 316 -3.63 -10.29 -21.70
N THR A 317 -3.47 -11.23 -22.63
CA THR A 317 -2.59 -11.05 -23.80
C THR A 317 -3.15 -10.00 -24.76
N GLU A 318 -2.31 -9.38 -25.60
CA GLU A 318 -2.83 -8.44 -26.61
C GLU A 318 -3.75 -9.14 -27.61
N ASP A 319 -3.46 -10.39 -27.98
CA ASP A 319 -4.26 -11.17 -28.92
C ASP A 319 -5.61 -11.61 -28.32
N ALA A 320 -5.64 -12.00 -27.04
CA ALA A 320 -6.89 -12.31 -26.35
C ALA A 320 -7.77 -11.07 -26.20
N TYR A 321 -7.19 -9.95 -25.74
CA TYR A 321 -7.91 -8.69 -25.63
C TYR A 321 -8.45 -8.19 -26.97
N ALA A 322 -7.68 -8.32 -28.06
CA ALA A 322 -8.14 -7.92 -29.39
C ALA A 322 -9.33 -8.76 -29.89
N ARG A 323 -9.43 -10.03 -29.47
CA ARG A 323 -10.56 -10.91 -29.82
C ARG A 323 -11.77 -10.69 -28.92
N ASP A 324 -11.55 -10.53 -27.62
CA ASP A 324 -12.60 -10.41 -26.61
C ASP A 324 -12.17 -9.46 -25.47
N PRO A 325 -12.42 -8.14 -25.64
CA PRO A 325 -12.15 -7.16 -24.60
C PRO A 325 -12.96 -7.39 -23.31
N ALA A 326 -14.17 -7.96 -23.41
CA ALA A 326 -15.04 -8.19 -22.26
C ALA A 326 -14.48 -9.30 -21.36
N ALA A 327 -14.02 -10.41 -21.94
CA ALA A 327 -13.36 -11.46 -21.18
C ALA A 327 -12.08 -10.97 -20.47
N ALA A 328 -11.34 -10.03 -21.07
CA ALA A 328 -10.18 -9.41 -20.42
C ALA A 328 -10.58 -8.52 -19.24
N TRP A 329 -11.71 -7.80 -19.35
CA TRP A 329 -12.27 -7.04 -18.23
C TRP A 329 -12.75 -7.96 -17.10
N ASP A 330 -13.50 -9.01 -17.41
CA ASP A 330 -13.98 -9.98 -16.41
C ASP A 330 -12.81 -10.62 -15.66
N CYS A 331 -11.71 -10.93 -16.38
CA CYS A 331 -10.48 -11.44 -15.78
C CYS A 331 -9.85 -10.42 -14.81
N LEU A 332 -9.76 -9.13 -15.19
CA LEU A 332 -9.20 -8.10 -14.32
C LEU A 332 -10.09 -7.86 -13.09
N LEU A 333 -11.40 -7.78 -13.28
CA LEU A 333 -12.37 -7.58 -12.20
C LEU A 333 -12.33 -8.74 -11.20
N SER A 334 -12.25 -9.98 -11.69
CA SER A 334 -12.11 -11.16 -10.83
C SER A 334 -10.84 -11.12 -9.97
N GLU A 335 -9.73 -10.59 -10.49
CA GLU A 335 -8.50 -10.41 -9.68
C GLU A 335 -8.64 -9.31 -8.63
N ILE A 336 -9.38 -8.23 -8.92
CA ILE A 336 -9.70 -7.19 -7.93
C ILE A 336 -10.59 -7.77 -6.82
N GLU A 337 -11.63 -8.52 -7.19
CA GLU A 337 -12.52 -9.19 -6.25
C GLU A 337 -11.79 -10.24 -5.42
N TYR A 338 -10.89 -11.01 -6.04
CA TYR A 338 -10.03 -11.97 -5.34
C TYR A 338 -9.16 -11.27 -4.30
N MET A 339 -8.50 -10.15 -4.66
CA MET A 339 -7.71 -9.34 -3.72
C MET A 339 -8.55 -8.91 -2.51
N LEU A 340 -9.76 -8.38 -2.74
CA LEU A 340 -10.65 -7.93 -1.68
C LEU A 340 -11.10 -9.09 -0.78
N ALA A 341 -11.54 -10.19 -1.38
CA ALA A 341 -12.06 -11.35 -0.65
C ALA A 341 -10.97 -12.06 0.18
N ARG A 342 -9.74 -12.11 -0.31
CA ARG A 342 -8.60 -12.74 0.38
C ARG A 342 -7.79 -11.78 1.24
N ARG A 343 -8.04 -10.48 1.12
CA ARG A 343 -7.20 -9.39 1.66
C ARG A 343 -5.73 -9.53 1.25
N GLU A 344 -5.50 -9.89 -0.01
CA GLU A 344 -4.18 -10.16 -0.57
C GLU A 344 -3.78 -9.07 -1.58
N PRO A 345 -3.07 -7.99 -1.16
CA PRO A 345 -2.49 -6.99 -2.07
C PRO A 345 -1.91 -7.62 -3.34
N THR A 346 -2.32 -7.13 -4.50
CA THR A 346 -2.06 -7.80 -5.78
C THR A 346 -1.29 -6.89 -6.73
N ALA A 347 -0.29 -7.44 -7.42
CA ALA A 347 0.36 -6.78 -8.55
C ALA A 347 0.13 -7.56 -9.85
N ILE A 348 -0.30 -6.86 -10.90
CA ILE A 348 -0.63 -7.44 -12.20
C ILE A 348 0.19 -6.80 -13.32
N CYS A 349 0.95 -7.58 -14.09
CA CYS A 349 1.71 -7.07 -15.23
C CYS A 349 0.95 -7.23 -16.56
N MET A 350 0.72 -6.13 -17.26
CA MET A 350 -0.16 -6.05 -18.43
C MET A 350 0.46 -5.26 -19.59
N HIS A 351 -0.19 -5.32 -20.75
CA HIS A 351 0.20 -4.58 -21.96
C HIS A 351 -0.53 -3.24 -22.06
N ARG A 352 0.13 -2.25 -22.66
CA ARG A 352 -0.45 -0.91 -22.86
C ARG A 352 -1.85 -0.90 -23.50
N PRO A 353 -2.13 -1.59 -24.63
CA PRO A 353 -3.45 -1.53 -25.26
C PRO A 353 -4.54 -2.12 -24.35
N VAL A 354 -4.22 -3.20 -23.63
CA VAL A 354 -5.11 -3.85 -22.67
C VAL A 354 -5.41 -2.87 -21.53
N ILE A 355 -4.38 -2.33 -20.85
CA ILE A 355 -4.52 -1.33 -19.78
C ILE A 355 -5.38 -0.14 -20.24
N GLY A 356 -5.15 0.34 -21.48
CA GLY A 356 -5.91 1.46 -22.05
C GLY A 356 -7.41 1.18 -22.13
N GLY A 357 -7.81 -0.03 -22.52
CA GLY A 357 -9.21 -0.48 -22.53
C GLY A 357 -9.79 -0.61 -21.12
N MET A 358 -9.01 -1.15 -20.19
CA MET A 358 -9.47 -1.32 -18.81
C MET A 358 -9.70 0.01 -18.09
N PHE A 359 -9.01 1.09 -18.48
CA PHE A 359 -9.19 2.40 -17.85
C PHE A 359 -10.58 2.99 -18.03
N GLU A 360 -11.34 2.60 -19.06
CA GLU A 360 -12.72 3.06 -19.20
C GLU A 360 -13.59 2.47 -18.09
N HIS A 361 -13.53 1.15 -17.90
CA HIS A 361 -14.24 0.47 -16.81
C HIS A 361 -13.73 0.88 -15.41
N LEU A 362 -12.41 0.99 -15.22
CA LEU A 362 -11.85 1.42 -13.93
C LEU A 362 -12.26 2.85 -13.54
N ARG A 363 -12.55 3.74 -14.51
CA ARG A 363 -13.10 5.08 -14.20
C ARG A 363 -14.49 5.01 -13.61
N GLU A 364 -15.30 4.04 -14.00
CA GLU A 364 -16.66 3.82 -13.47
C GLU A 364 -16.59 3.32 -12.02
N LEU A 365 -15.54 2.58 -11.67
CA LEU A 365 -15.28 2.14 -10.29
C LEU A 365 -14.71 3.26 -9.39
N CYS A 366 -14.32 4.41 -9.94
CA CYS A 366 -13.70 5.48 -9.14
C CYS A 366 -14.72 6.18 -8.23
N ALA A 367 -14.32 6.44 -6.98
CA ALA A 367 -15.16 7.08 -5.99
C ALA A 367 -15.61 8.50 -6.32
N SER A 368 -14.89 9.16 -7.22
CA SER A 368 -15.30 10.44 -7.80
C SER A 368 -14.86 10.56 -9.26
N PRO A 369 -15.57 11.37 -10.06
CA PRO A 369 -15.14 11.71 -11.42
C PRO A 369 -13.76 12.36 -11.46
N THR A 370 -13.39 13.13 -10.43
CA THR A 370 -12.07 13.77 -10.33
C THR A 370 -10.95 12.73 -10.19
N LEU A 371 -11.18 11.68 -9.40
CA LEU A 371 -10.26 10.55 -9.31
C LEU A 371 -10.17 9.80 -10.64
N GLY A 372 -11.31 9.54 -11.28
CA GLY A 372 -11.37 8.90 -12.61
C GLY A 372 -10.60 9.67 -13.70
N LYS A 373 -10.58 11.01 -13.65
CA LYS A 373 -9.75 11.84 -14.56
C LYS A 373 -8.26 11.58 -14.43
N ARG A 374 -7.80 11.00 -13.31
CA ARG A 374 -6.41 10.56 -13.17
C ARG A 374 -6.17 9.37 -14.09
N LEU A 375 -7.06 8.39 -14.27
CA LEU A 375 -6.84 7.25 -15.17
C LEU A 375 -6.82 7.64 -16.66
N ILE A 376 -5.71 8.15 -17.19
CA ILE A 376 -5.62 8.62 -18.58
C ILE A 376 -5.05 7.52 -19.48
N ALA A 377 -5.81 7.09 -20.49
CA ALA A 377 -5.42 6.03 -21.44
C ALA A 377 -4.46 6.50 -22.56
N LYS A 378 -3.86 7.69 -22.41
CA LYS A 378 -2.99 8.33 -23.42
C LYS A 378 -1.56 8.50 -22.89
N THR A 379 -0.59 8.38 -23.79
CA THR A 379 0.80 8.84 -23.55
C THR A 379 0.77 10.31 -23.13
N PRO A 380 1.56 10.74 -22.13
CA PRO A 380 2.59 9.99 -21.41
C PRO A 380 2.15 9.37 -20.08
N TYR A 381 0.86 9.16 -19.84
CA TYR A 381 0.33 8.96 -18.47
C TYR A 381 0.90 7.75 -17.72
N MET A 382 1.16 6.64 -18.42
CA MET A 382 1.78 5.43 -17.86
C MET A 382 2.91 4.95 -18.78
N PRO A 383 4.16 5.42 -18.59
CA PRO A 383 5.32 4.98 -19.36
C PRO A 383 5.61 3.48 -19.25
N THR A 384 6.48 2.92 -20.10
CA THR A 384 6.91 1.51 -19.96
C THR A 384 7.69 1.32 -18.66
N GLY A 385 7.50 0.19 -17.98
CA GLY A 385 8.22 -0.12 -16.74
C GLY A 385 7.80 0.76 -15.57
N THR A 386 6.58 1.29 -15.58
CA THR A 386 5.97 2.01 -14.44
C THR A 386 4.73 1.27 -13.99
N ALA A 387 4.24 1.61 -12.80
CA ALA A 387 3.05 1.03 -12.23
C ALA A 387 2.08 2.10 -11.73
N MET A 388 0.88 1.66 -11.36
CA MET A 388 -0.14 2.46 -10.73
C MET A 388 -0.76 1.66 -9.59
N ALA A 389 -0.69 2.19 -8.37
CA ALA A 389 -1.38 1.64 -7.22
C ALA A 389 -2.79 2.19 -7.17
N LEU A 390 -3.78 1.30 -7.26
CA LEU A 390 -5.19 1.62 -7.05
C LEU A 390 -5.54 1.16 -5.63
N PHE A 391 -6.07 2.04 -4.80
CA PHE A 391 -6.59 1.65 -3.49
C PHE A 391 -8.07 1.36 -3.61
N VAL A 392 -8.42 0.10 -3.43
CA VAL A 392 -9.76 -0.42 -3.71
C VAL A 392 -10.41 -0.87 -2.41
N ILE A 393 -11.67 -0.49 -2.20
CA ILE A 393 -12.51 -0.93 -1.10
C ILE A 393 -13.65 -1.82 -1.63
N PRO A 394 -14.21 -2.73 -0.81
CA PRO A 394 -15.48 -3.36 -1.13
C PRO A 394 -16.59 -2.30 -1.16
N GLY A 395 -17.58 -2.50 -2.04
CA GLY A 395 -18.76 -1.66 -2.14
C GLY A 395 -20.01 -2.51 -2.38
N PRO A 396 -21.21 -1.97 -2.11
CA PRO A 396 -22.46 -2.71 -2.25
C PRO A 396 -22.72 -3.19 -3.69
N ASP A 397 -22.28 -2.40 -4.67
CA ASP A 397 -22.45 -2.66 -6.11
C ASP A 397 -21.15 -3.15 -6.76
N GLY A 398 -20.17 -3.57 -5.96
CA GLY A 398 -18.85 -4.02 -6.41
C GLY A 398 -17.69 -3.14 -5.94
N PRO A 399 -16.46 -3.42 -6.41
CA PRO A 399 -15.25 -2.73 -5.98
C PRO A 399 -15.26 -1.23 -6.28
N LYS A 400 -14.69 -0.42 -5.38
CA LYS A 400 -14.60 1.04 -5.56
C LYS A 400 -13.18 1.54 -5.34
N ILE A 401 -12.64 2.32 -6.28
CA ILE A 401 -11.30 2.91 -6.20
C ILE A 401 -11.39 4.27 -5.48
N ILE A 402 -10.65 4.44 -4.39
CA ILE A 402 -10.67 5.67 -3.56
C ILE A 402 -9.38 6.49 -3.63
N ASP A 403 -8.28 5.89 -4.07
CA ASP A 403 -7.02 6.58 -4.32
C ASP A 403 -6.25 5.93 -5.47
N ILE A 404 -5.44 6.73 -6.15
CA ILE A 404 -4.61 6.32 -7.27
C ILE A 404 -3.22 6.91 -7.05
N GLN A 405 -2.16 6.11 -7.11
CA GLN A 405 -0.79 6.59 -6.99
C GLN A 405 0.03 6.11 -8.18
N LYS A 406 0.74 7.03 -8.83
CA LYS A 406 1.69 6.67 -9.89
C LYS A 406 2.98 6.18 -9.25
N VAL A 407 3.50 5.07 -9.75
CA VAL A 407 4.70 4.42 -9.23
C VAL A 407 5.72 4.35 -10.34
N HIS A 408 6.81 5.09 -10.20
CA HIS A 408 7.88 5.17 -11.18
C HIS A 408 9.16 4.61 -10.56
N PRO A 409 9.94 3.82 -11.30
CA PRO A 409 11.26 3.43 -10.83
C PRO A 409 12.19 4.64 -10.82
N LEU A 410 13.15 4.63 -9.90
CA LEU A 410 14.30 5.51 -9.92
C LEU A 410 15.45 4.80 -10.62
N VAL A 411 15.69 5.14 -11.88
CA VAL A 411 16.75 4.57 -12.72
C VAL A 411 17.80 5.65 -12.96
N TYR A 412 19.01 5.43 -12.48
CA TYR A 412 20.16 6.34 -12.61
C TYR A 412 21.03 5.97 -13.79
#